data_AF-A0A182PRR5-F1
#
_entry.id   AF-A0A182PRR5-F1
#
_cell.length_a   1.000
_cell.length_b   1.000
_cell.length_c   1.000
_cell.angle_alpha   90.00
_cell.angle_beta   90.00
_cell.angle_gamma   90.00
#
_symmetry.space_group_name_H-M   'P 1'
#
loop_
_entity.id
_entity.type
_entity.pdbx_description
1 polymer ?
#
loop_
_entity_poly.entity_id
_entity_poly.type
_entity_poly.pdbx_seq_one_letter_code
_entity_poly.pdbx_strand_id
1 'polypeptide(L)'
;MESTSCSKTQAKYNCPRCNILYCSVQCYRSQQHLECSEGFYRENVVEELALQKAEADASKSTKSMLEILQRIEQTDALRDEESSRGAASDPEYVNGELDSDDEALEDELASRLDGIDLDNAAAVWDRLTTTEKEEFQRFVENGDIVKMLPEPNTWWAHDYKVSLVQPAKKQSEQETKMLEACPKLVKNIPKLSDILPNVPSPAGMYTKTL
;
A
#
# COMPACT_ATOMS: atom_id res chain seq x y z
N MET A 1 -9.62 -39.68 11.17
CA MET A 1 -10.62 -39.21 10.20
C MET A 1 -10.03 -39.43 8.82
N GLU A 2 -10.68 -40.24 8.00
CA GLU A 2 -10.17 -40.70 6.71
C GLU A 2 -10.39 -39.63 5.64
N SER A 3 -9.40 -39.43 4.75
CA SER A 3 -9.52 -38.51 3.62
C SER A 3 -10.52 -39.10 2.63
N THR A 4 -11.65 -38.45 2.41
CA THR A 4 -12.74 -38.98 1.58
C THR A 4 -12.28 -39.27 0.14
N SER A 5 -11.23 -38.59 -0.36
CA SER A 5 -10.67 -38.81 -1.70
C SER A 5 -9.48 -39.78 -1.77
N CYS A 6 -8.94 -40.23 -0.63
CA CYS A 6 -7.78 -41.14 -0.59
C CYS A 6 -7.71 -41.89 0.74
N SER A 7 -8.17 -43.14 0.74
CA SER A 7 -8.17 -44.02 1.91
C SER A 7 -6.77 -44.49 2.37
N LYS A 8 -5.68 -43.97 1.78
CA LYS A 8 -4.31 -44.47 2.00
C LYS A 8 -3.48 -43.61 2.97
N THR A 9 -3.89 -42.37 3.22
CA THR A 9 -3.09 -41.40 3.99
C THR A 9 -3.98 -40.42 4.74
N GLN A 10 -3.55 -39.96 5.91
CA GLN A 10 -4.23 -38.92 6.67
C GLN A 10 -4.27 -37.61 5.87
N ALA A 11 -5.40 -36.91 5.94
CA ALA A 11 -5.56 -35.64 5.26
C ALA A 11 -4.66 -34.58 5.88
N LYS A 12 -3.99 -33.81 5.03
CA LYS A 12 -3.09 -32.72 5.44
C LYS A 12 -3.68 -31.35 5.17
N TYR A 13 -4.59 -31.27 4.20
CA TYR A 13 -5.13 -30.03 3.67
C TYR A 13 -6.64 -30.12 3.53
N ASN A 14 -7.26 -28.95 3.40
CA ASN A 14 -8.69 -28.72 3.36
C ASN A 14 -9.00 -27.84 2.14
N CYS A 15 -10.01 -28.21 1.34
CA CYS A 15 -10.47 -27.35 0.26
C CYS A 15 -11.31 -26.20 0.83
N PRO A 16 -11.02 -24.93 0.52
CA PRO A 16 -11.79 -23.79 1.05
C PRO A 16 -13.21 -23.68 0.48
N ARG A 17 -13.53 -24.36 -0.63
CA ARG A 17 -14.85 -24.28 -1.28
C ARG A 17 -15.85 -25.29 -0.73
N CYS A 18 -15.43 -26.54 -0.61
CA CYS A 18 -16.30 -27.66 -0.22
C CYS A 18 -15.89 -28.30 1.12
N ASN A 19 -14.83 -27.79 1.76
CA ASN A 19 -14.29 -28.27 3.03
C ASN A 19 -13.79 -29.73 3.02
N ILE A 20 -13.63 -30.34 1.83
CA ILE A 20 -13.16 -31.72 1.68
C ILE A 20 -11.67 -31.81 2.01
N LEU A 21 -11.34 -32.85 2.76
CA LEU A 21 -10.00 -33.15 3.24
C LEU A 21 -9.20 -33.95 2.20
N TYR A 22 -7.98 -33.49 1.89
CA TYR A 22 -7.09 -34.13 0.92
C TYR A 22 -5.63 -34.18 1.42
N CYS A 23 -4.83 -35.12 0.91
CA CYS A 23 -3.44 -35.31 1.35
C CYS A 23 -2.39 -34.72 0.38
N SER A 24 -2.74 -34.52 -0.89
CA SER A 24 -1.83 -34.03 -1.95
C SER A 24 -2.60 -33.41 -3.12
N VAL A 25 -1.88 -32.74 -4.02
CA VAL A 25 -2.46 -32.17 -5.25
C VAL A 25 -3.12 -33.25 -6.13
N GLN A 26 -2.63 -34.48 -6.11
CA GLN A 26 -3.25 -35.58 -6.86
C GLN A 26 -4.65 -35.93 -6.34
N CYS A 27 -4.86 -35.80 -5.03
CA CYS A 27 -6.16 -35.97 -4.40
C CYS A 27 -7.08 -34.76 -4.66
N TYR A 28 -6.51 -33.56 -4.69
CA TYR A 28 -7.22 -32.34 -5.08
C TYR A 28 -7.74 -32.40 -6.52
N ARG A 29 -6.99 -33.00 -7.44
CA ARG A 29 -7.36 -33.21 -8.86
C ARG A 29 -8.10 -34.52 -9.14
N SER A 30 -8.49 -35.25 -8.10
CA SER A 30 -9.17 -36.54 -8.28
C SER A 30 -10.60 -36.34 -8.78
N GLN A 31 -11.18 -37.38 -9.39
CA GLN A 31 -12.55 -37.35 -9.90
C GLN A 31 -13.59 -36.95 -8.84
N GLN A 32 -13.31 -37.24 -7.56
CA GLN A 32 -14.17 -36.92 -6.43
C GLN A 32 -14.15 -35.43 -6.03
N HIS A 33 -13.13 -34.69 -6.48
CA HIS A 33 -12.94 -33.26 -6.17
C HIS A 33 -12.76 -32.44 -7.46
N LEU A 34 -13.29 -32.93 -8.59
CA LEU A 34 -13.04 -32.35 -9.90
C LEU A 34 -13.66 -30.97 -10.05
N GLU A 35 -14.90 -30.78 -9.59
CA GLU A 35 -15.66 -29.52 -9.72
C GLU A 35 -14.95 -28.33 -9.06
N CYS A 36 -14.45 -28.50 -7.83
CA CYS A 36 -13.69 -27.45 -7.15
C CYS A 36 -12.32 -27.22 -7.77
N SER A 37 -11.66 -28.27 -8.27
CA SER A 37 -10.36 -28.14 -8.93
C SER A 37 -10.47 -27.40 -10.27
N GLU A 38 -11.48 -27.72 -11.09
CA GLU A 38 -11.71 -27.13 -12.41
C GLU A 38 -12.23 -25.70 -12.28
N GLY A 39 -13.14 -25.43 -11.34
CA GLY A 39 -13.57 -24.08 -11.02
C GLY A 39 -12.40 -23.17 -10.62
N PHE A 40 -11.51 -23.65 -9.74
CA PHE A 40 -10.29 -22.92 -9.38
C PHE A 40 -9.41 -22.63 -10.61
N TYR A 41 -9.11 -23.65 -11.43
CA TYR A 41 -8.28 -23.44 -12.62
C TYR A 41 -8.90 -22.47 -13.62
N ARG A 42 -10.20 -22.58 -13.86
CA ARG A 42 -10.92 -21.71 -14.78
C ARG A 42 -10.90 -20.26 -14.31
N GLU A 43 -11.16 -20.02 -13.04
CA GLU A 43 -11.15 -18.66 -12.47
C GLU A 43 -9.78 -18.02 -12.60
N ASN A 44 -8.71 -18.74 -12.24
CA ASN A 44 -7.35 -18.22 -12.35
C ASN A 44 -7.00 -17.87 -13.81
N VAL A 45 -7.39 -18.72 -14.78
CA VAL A 45 -7.12 -18.44 -16.20
C VAL A 45 -7.93 -17.24 -16.71
N VAL A 46 -9.20 -17.13 -16.31
CA VAL A 46 -10.04 -15.98 -16.70
C VAL A 46 -9.52 -14.68 -16.10
N GLU A 47 -9.11 -14.71 -14.84
CA GLU A 47 -8.53 -13.56 -14.15
C GLU A 47 -7.23 -13.09 -14.82
N GLU A 48 -6.30 -14.01 -15.10
CA GLU A 48 -5.05 -13.69 -15.82
C GLU A 48 -5.30 -13.11 -17.22
N LEU A 49 -6.24 -13.68 -17.98
CA LEU A 49 -6.61 -13.14 -19.29
C LEU A 49 -7.24 -11.75 -19.20
N ALA A 50 -8.03 -11.49 -18.15
CA ALA A 50 -8.62 -10.17 -17.91
C ALA A 50 -7.53 -9.13 -17.57
N LEU A 51 -6.54 -9.50 -16.74
CA LEU A 51 -5.41 -8.65 -16.41
C LEU A 51 -4.58 -8.32 -17.66
N GLN A 52 -4.24 -9.31 -18.48
CA GLN A 52 -3.50 -9.08 -19.74
C GLN A 52 -4.25 -8.18 -20.71
N LYS A 53 -5.59 -8.33 -20.79
CA LYS A 53 -6.41 -7.47 -21.64
C LYS A 53 -6.42 -6.03 -21.13
N ALA A 54 -6.58 -5.83 -19.83
CA ALA A 54 -6.55 -4.50 -19.23
C ALA A 54 -5.21 -3.79 -19.47
N GLU A 55 -4.09 -4.52 -19.33
CA GLU A 55 -2.75 -4.00 -19.61
C GLU A 55 -2.57 -3.65 -21.09
N ALA A 56 -3.03 -4.50 -22.00
CA ALA A 56 -2.98 -4.25 -23.44
C ALA A 56 -3.83 -3.03 -23.84
N ASP A 57 -5.01 -2.86 -23.25
CA ASP A 57 -5.89 -1.74 -23.53
C ASP A 57 -5.35 -0.42 -22.93
N ALA A 58 -4.75 -0.47 -21.74
CA ALA A 58 -4.04 0.66 -21.16
C ALA A 58 -2.83 1.07 -22.03
N SER A 59 -2.03 0.11 -22.51
CA SER A 59 -0.90 0.37 -23.40
C SER A 59 -1.34 0.95 -24.76
N LYS A 60 -2.49 0.51 -25.29
CA LYS A 60 -3.06 1.11 -26.52
C LYS A 60 -3.53 2.54 -26.29
N SER A 61 -4.17 2.81 -25.15
CA SER A 61 -4.63 4.16 -24.80
C SER A 61 -3.47 5.13 -24.66
N THR A 62 -2.39 4.74 -23.95
CA THR A 62 -1.19 5.58 -23.83
C THR A 62 -0.50 5.80 -25.17
N LYS A 63 -0.35 4.77 -26.02
CA LYS A 63 0.19 4.92 -27.38
C LYS A 63 -0.65 5.86 -28.24
N SER A 64 -1.98 5.74 -28.20
CA SER A 64 -2.87 6.63 -28.93
C SER A 64 -2.77 8.08 -28.45
N MET A 65 -2.63 8.30 -27.14
CA MET A 65 -2.43 9.63 -26.56
C MET A 65 -1.11 10.24 -27.03
N LEU A 66 -0.01 9.46 -26.97
CA LEU A 66 1.29 9.88 -27.46
C LEU A 66 1.28 10.21 -28.96
N GLU A 67 0.55 9.43 -29.76
CA GLU A 67 0.40 9.70 -31.19
C GLU A 67 -0.36 11.02 -31.45
N ILE A 68 -1.41 11.33 -30.67
CA ILE A 68 -2.12 12.60 -30.76
C ILE A 68 -1.20 13.77 -30.40
N LEU A 69 -0.43 13.66 -29.31
CA LEU A 69 0.53 14.68 -28.89
C LEU A 69 1.59 14.93 -29.97
N GLN A 70 2.13 13.85 -30.56
CA GLN A 70 3.11 13.95 -31.64
C GLN A 70 2.53 14.63 -32.89
N ARG A 71 1.27 14.38 -33.24
CA ARG A 71 0.61 15.08 -34.36
C ARG A 71 0.45 16.56 -34.09
N ILE A 72 0.10 16.95 -32.85
CA ILE A 72 -0.05 18.36 -32.46
C ILE A 72 1.29 19.09 -32.58
N GLU A 73 2.36 18.52 -32.03
CA GLU A 73 3.72 19.07 -32.12
C GLU A 73 4.16 19.26 -33.58
N GLN A 74 3.89 18.26 -34.44
CA GLN A 74 4.19 18.36 -35.87
C GLN A 74 3.35 19.43 -36.58
N THR A 75 2.08 19.61 -36.21
CA THR A 75 1.23 20.66 -36.80
C THR A 75 1.60 22.07 -36.32
N ASP A 76 2.04 22.21 -35.07
CA ASP A 76 2.53 23.49 -34.53
C ASP A 76 3.89 23.86 -35.14
N ALA A 77 4.79 22.89 -35.33
CA ALA A 77 6.06 23.09 -36.02
C ALA A 77 5.89 23.51 -37.50
N LEU A 78 4.81 23.11 -38.16
CA LEU A 78 4.51 23.50 -39.55
C LEU A 78 3.75 24.83 -39.66
N ARG A 79 3.17 25.33 -38.57
CA ARG A 79 2.49 26.64 -38.53
C ARG A 79 3.44 27.83 -38.42
N ASP A 80 4.68 27.61 -37.99
CA ASP A 80 5.71 28.66 -37.86
C ASP A 80 6.46 28.94 -39.19
N GLU A 81 6.38 28.03 -40.17
CA GLU A 81 7.08 28.13 -41.46
C GLU A 81 6.26 28.83 -42.58
N GLU A 82 5.04 29.32 -42.32
CA GLU A 82 4.27 30.17 -43.27
C GLU A 82 4.22 31.66 -42.86
N SER A 83 4.68 32.03 -41.65
CA SER A 83 4.67 33.42 -41.18
C SER A 83 6.02 34.14 -41.21
N SER A 84 7.09 33.48 -41.65
CA SER A 84 8.44 34.09 -41.75
C SER A 84 8.66 34.92 -43.02
N ARG A 85 7.77 35.87 -43.32
CA ARG A 85 8.04 37.03 -44.21
C ARG A 85 7.23 38.27 -43.79
N GLY A 86 7.44 38.75 -42.56
CA GLY A 86 6.86 40.01 -42.10
C GLY A 86 7.60 40.53 -40.88
N ALA A 87 8.38 41.59 -41.06
CA ALA A 87 9.29 42.16 -40.08
C ALA A 87 8.59 42.75 -38.84
N ALA A 88 9.28 42.56 -37.70
CA ALA A 88 9.38 43.46 -36.55
C ALA A 88 8.07 43.89 -35.85
N SER A 89 7.84 43.39 -34.63
CA SER A 89 7.83 44.17 -33.37
C SER A 89 7.28 43.33 -32.21
N ASP A 90 7.93 43.48 -31.05
CA ASP A 90 7.39 43.35 -29.68
C ASP A 90 7.35 41.96 -29.00
N PRO A 91 8.09 41.75 -27.88
CA PRO A 91 7.96 40.58 -27.02
C PRO A 91 7.12 40.93 -25.79
N GLU A 92 5.79 41.00 -25.91
CA GLU A 92 4.92 40.89 -24.74
C GLU A 92 4.77 39.41 -24.38
N TYR A 93 5.69 39.00 -23.51
CA TYR A 93 5.59 37.81 -22.69
C TYR A 93 4.29 37.91 -21.89
N VAL A 94 3.24 37.22 -22.33
CA VAL A 94 2.05 36.95 -21.50
C VAL A 94 2.51 35.99 -20.41
N ASN A 95 3.13 36.57 -19.38
CA ASN A 95 3.25 36.00 -18.07
C ASN A 95 1.82 35.80 -17.57
N GLY A 96 1.28 34.60 -17.77
CA GLY A 96 0.04 34.20 -17.13
C GLY A 96 0.18 34.53 -15.65
N GLU A 97 -0.69 35.41 -15.17
CA GLU A 97 -0.87 35.71 -13.75
C GLU A 97 -1.06 34.37 -13.03
N LEU A 98 0.05 33.86 -12.51
CA LEU A 98 0.03 32.93 -11.41
C LEU A 98 -0.47 33.74 -10.22
N ASP A 99 -1.55 33.23 -9.64
CA ASP A 99 -2.25 33.77 -8.49
C ASP A 99 -1.26 34.24 -7.42
N SER A 100 -1.17 35.56 -7.26
CA SER A 100 -0.22 36.25 -6.38
C SER A 100 -0.87 36.59 -5.02
N ASP A 101 -1.96 35.92 -4.65
CA ASP A 101 -2.66 36.13 -3.38
C ASP A 101 -2.18 35.17 -2.26
N ASP A 102 -1.38 34.14 -2.59
CA ASP A 102 -0.97 33.14 -1.58
C ASP A 102 0.15 33.64 -0.65
N GLU A 103 1.11 34.44 -1.12
CA GLU A 103 2.25 34.87 -0.28
C GLU A 103 1.85 35.86 0.83
N ALA A 104 0.78 36.64 0.65
CA ALA A 104 0.32 37.61 1.65
C ALA A 104 -0.40 36.95 2.84
N LEU A 105 -0.98 35.76 2.63
CA LEU A 105 -1.75 35.03 3.65
C LEU A 105 -0.84 34.20 4.57
N GLU A 106 0.33 33.75 4.09
CA GLU A 106 1.29 32.98 4.90
C GLU A 106 1.89 33.80 6.06
N ASP A 107 2.18 35.08 5.82
CA ASP A 107 2.73 36.00 6.83
C ASP A 107 1.71 36.33 7.97
N GLU A 108 0.42 36.37 7.65
CA GLU A 108 -0.65 36.57 8.63
C GLU A 108 -0.85 35.33 9.52
N LEU A 109 -0.78 34.14 8.91
CA LEU A 109 -0.92 32.87 9.61
C LEU A 109 0.22 32.65 10.61
N ALA A 110 1.47 32.88 10.19
CA ALA A 110 2.65 32.78 11.06
C ALA A 110 2.54 33.72 12.28
N SER A 111 2.05 34.94 12.06
CA SER A 111 1.81 35.92 13.12
C SER A 111 0.69 35.49 14.09
N ARG A 112 -0.34 34.78 13.61
CA ARG A 112 -1.44 34.28 14.45
C ARG A 112 -1.08 33.06 15.28
N LEU A 113 -0.16 32.24 14.78
CA LEU A 113 0.35 31.03 15.45
C LEU A 113 1.54 31.29 16.37
N ASP A 114 2.09 32.50 16.37
CA ASP A 114 3.19 32.87 17.26
C ASP A 114 2.81 32.69 18.75
N GLY A 115 3.71 32.06 19.50
CA GLY A 115 3.54 31.79 20.93
C GLY A 115 2.55 30.68 21.29
N ILE A 116 2.07 29.89 20.33
CA ILE A 116 1.19 28.73 20.58
C ILE A 116 2.00 27.45 20.70
N ASP A 117 1.60 26.59 21.64
CA ASP A 117 2.10 25.23 21.72
C ASP A 117 1.54 24.37 20.58
N LEU A 118 2.39 24.05 19.60
CA LEU A 118 2.02 23.27 18.41
C LEU A 118 1.66 21.81 18.76
N ASP A 119 2.06 21.31 19.93
CA ASP A 119 1.67 19.98 20.40
C ASP A 119 0.23 19.95 20.95
N ASN A 120 -0.40 21.11 21.14
CA ASN A 120 -1.80 21.23 21.53
C ASN A 120 -2.71 21.44 20.32
N ALA A 121 -3.18 20.33 19.74
CA ALA A 121 -4.03 20.32 18.56
C ALA A 121 -5.31 21.18 18.70
N ALA A 122 -5.91 21.27 19.88
CA ALA A 122 -7.11 22.08 20.09
C ALA A 122 -6.80 23.59 20.03
N ALA A 123 -5.68 24.01 20.64
CA ALA A 123 -5.26 25.41 20.64
C ALA A 123 -4.88 25.91 19.23
N VAL A 124 -4.25 25.04 18.43
CA VAL A 124 -3.95 25.31 17.02
C VAL A 124 -5.23 25.39 16.19
N TRP A 125 -6.15 24.44 16.39
CA TRP A 125 -7.43 24.39 15.65
C TRP A 125 -8.30 25.63 15.88
N ASP A 126 -8.39 26.14 17.10
CA ASP A 126 -9.23 27.31 17.40
C ASP A 126 -8.72 28.60 16.77
N ARG A 127 -7.44 28.64 16.37
CA ARG A 127 -6.80 29.79 15.75
C ARG A 127 -6.80 29.76 14.23
N LEU A 128 -7.29 28.69 13.61
CA LEU A 128 -7.47 28.61 12.15
C LEU A 128 -8.81 29.23 11.72
N THR A 129 -8.83 29.86 10.54
CA THR A 129 -10.05 30.35 9.91
C THR A 129 -10.95 29.20 9.44
N THR A 130 -12.20 29.49 9.10
CA THR A 130 -13.12 28.49 8.55
C THR A 130 -12.63 27.92 7.23
N THR A 131 -12.04 28.75 6.37
CA THR A 131 -11.49 28.35 5.08
C THR A 131 -10.30 27.40 5.24
N GLU A 132 -9.34 27.74 6.11
CA GLU A 132 -8.17 26.89 6.40
C GLU A 132 -8.57 25.52 6.97
N LYS A 133 -9.62 25.47 7.81
CA LYS A 133 -10.16 24.21 8.36
C LYS A 133 -10.78 23.34 7.27
N GLU A 134 -11.53 23.95 6.35
CA GLU A 134 -12.14 23.24 5.22
C GLU A 134 -11.08 22.72 4.25
N GLU A 135 -10.02 23.49 4.01
CA GLU A 135 -8.88 23.06 3.20
C GLU A 135 -8.12 21.89 3.83
N PHE A 136 -7.81 21.97 5.12
CA PHE A 136 -7.21 20.87 5.85
C PHE A 136 -8.11 19.62 5.83
N GLN A 137 -9.42 19.78 6.01
CA GLN A 137 -10.35 18.66 5.95
C GLN A 137 -10.38 18.02 4.56
N ARG A 138 -10.44 18.83 3.49
CA ARG A 138 -10.33 18.34 2.11
C ARG A 138 -9.01 17.61 1.87
N PHE A 139 -7.93 18.11 2.44
CA PHE A 139 -6.59 17.51 2.34
C PHE A 139 -6.53 16.13 3.04
N VAL A 140 -7.25 15.97 4.15
CA VAL A 140 -7.42 14.69 4.84
C VAL A 140 -8.31 13.73 4.04
N GLU A 141 -9.45 14.20 3.52
CA GLU A 141 -10.40 13.39 2.75
C GLU A 141 -9.79 12.84 1.46
N ASN A 142 -8.98 13.65 0.78
CA ASN A 142 -8.26 13.24 -0.44
C ASN A 142 -7.06 12.33 -0.16
N GLY A 143 -6.68 12.14 1.11
CA GLY A 143 -5.53 11.33 1.51
C GLY A 143 -4.18 11.96 1.22
N ASP A 144 -4.14 13.23 0.79
CA ASP A 144 -2.90 13.96 0.52
C ASP A 144 -2.09 14.23 1.80
N ILE A 145 -2.74 14.21 2.97
CA ILE A 145 -2.10 14.30 4.28
C ILE A 145 -0.97 13.26 4.46
N VAL A 146 -1.07 12.10 3.80
CA VAL A 146 -0.07 11.03 3.88
C VAL A 146 1.27 11.47 3.29
N LYS A 147 1.29 12.38 2.32
CA LYS A 147 2.52 12.90 1.70
C LYS A 147 3.33 13.78 2.67
N MET A 148 2.66 14.37 3.67
CA MET A 148 3.27 15.24 4.68
C MET A 148 3.77 14.46 5.89
N LEU A 149 3.31 13.21 6.07
CA LEU A 149 3.75 12.38 7.17
C LEU A 149 5.15 11.82 6.87
N PRO A 150 6.07 11.82 7.85
CA PRO A 150 7.34 11.14 7.69
C PRO A 150 7.10 9.65 7.43
N GLU A 151 7.97 9.03 6.64
CA GLU A 151 7.90 7.59 6.42
C GLU A 151 7.88 6.87 7.78
N PRO A 152 6.91 5.98 8.04
CA PRO A 152 6.75 5.35 9.34
C PRO A 152 7.99 4.52 9.67
N ASN A 153 8.82 5.06 10.56
CA ASN A 153 10.04 4.41 11.04
C ASN A 153 9.71 3.44 12.19
N THR A 154 9.03 2.34 11.87
CA THR A 154 8.70 1.31 12.86
C THR A 154 9.83 0.28 12.95
N TRP A 155 10.16 -0.15 14.17
CA TRP A 155 11.29 -1.06 14.41
C TRP A 155 11.17 -2.42 13.69
N TRP A 156 9.95 -2.82 13.32
CA TRP A 156 9.64 -4.05 12.56
C TRP A 156 9.59 -3.87 11.04
N ALA A 157 9.63 -2.62 10.52
CA ALA A 157 9.66 -2.35 9.08
C ALA A 157 11.07 -2.44 8.47
N HIS A 158 12.10 -2.59 9.31
CA HIS A 158 13.47 -2.72 8.84
C HIS A 158 13.77 -4.14 8.37
N ASP A 159 14.42 -4.26 7.22
CA ASP A 159 14.90 -5.53 6.69
C ASP A 159 16.07 -6.07 7.51
N TYR A 160 15.81 -7.05 8.37
CA TYR A 160 16.86 -7.77 9.09
C TYR A 160 17.21 -9.07 8.38
N LYS A 161 18.30 -9.06 7.61
CA LYS A 161 18.84 -10.25 6.94
C LYS A 161 19.61 -11.14 7.92
N VAL A 162 18.88 -11.92 8.71
CA VAL A 162 19.43 -12.96 9.58
C VAL A 162 20.06 -14.06 8.70
N SER A 163 21.33 -14.42 8.96
CA SER A 163 21.99 -15.51 8.22
C SER A 163 21.23 -16.83 8.40
N LEU A 164 21.06 -17.61 7.32
CA LEU A 164 20.29 -18.87 7.32
C LEU A 164 20.85 -19.95 8.26
N VAL A 165 22.15 -19.89 8.56
CA VAL A 165 22.82 -20.83 9.46
C VAL A 165 23.45 -20.04 10.59
N GLN A 166 23.02 -20.32 11.82
CA GLN A 166 23.56 -19.69 13.03
C GLN A 166 23.79 -20.74 14.13
N PRO A 167 24.77 -20.52 15.02
CA PRO A 167 24.94 -21.36 16.20
C PRO A 167 23.71 -21.22 17.12
N ALA A 168 23.08 -22.34 17.49
CA ALA A 168 21.83 -22.36 18.29
C ALA A 168 21.88 -21.64 19.66
N LYS A 169 23.06 -21.21 20.11
CA LYS A 169 23.27 -20.58 21.43
C LYS A 169 23.72 -19.13 21.35
N LYS A 170 23.90 -18.55 20.16
CA LYS A 170 24.37 -17.18 20.00
C LYS A 170 23.42 -16.41 19.09
N GLN A 171 22.81 -15.37 19.63
CA GLN A 171 22.05 -14.40 18.85
C GLN A 171 22.99 -13.68 17.89
N SER A 172 22.50 -13.39 16.69
CA SER A 172 23.24 -12.58 15.72
C SER A 172 23.39 -11.13 16.21
N GLU A 173 24.44 -10.45 15.77
CA GLU A 173 24.62 -9.00 15.96
C GLU A 173 23.45 -8.18 15.40
N GLN A 174 22.73 -8.71 14.40
CA GLN A 174 21.55 -8.06 13.84
C GLN A 174 20.30 -8.27 14.72
N GLU A 175 20.16 -9.45 15.35
CA GLU A 175 19.05 -9.73 16.27
C GLU A 175 19.14 -8.90 17.54
N THR A 176 20.36 -8.73 18.07
CA THR A 176 20.63 -7.87 19.23
C THR A 176 20.28 -6.41 18.94
N LYS A 177 20.70 -5.87 17.79
CA LYS A 177 20.31 -4.52 17.35
C LYS A 177 18.81 -4.35 17.16
N MET A 178 18.13 -5.35 16.60
CA MET A 178 16.66 -5.34 16.48
C MET A 178 15.98 -5.30 17.85
N LEU A 179 16.45 -6.10 18.81
CA LEU A 179 15.92 -6.13 20.18
C LEU A 179 16.17 -4.81 20.93
N GLU A 180 17.28 -4.12 20.65
CA GLU A 180 17.57 -2.79 21.18
C GLU A 180 16.68 -1.70 20.59
N ALA A 181 16.35 -1.79 19.30
CA ALA A 181 15.41 -0.89 18.64
C ALA A 181 13.94 -1.13 19.05
N CYS A 182 13.66 -2.29 19.65
CA CYS A 182 12.33 -2.62 20.15
C CYS A 182 11.98 -1.76 21.39
N PRO A 183 10.79 -1.13 21.43
CA PRO A 183 10.30 -0.44 22.62
C PRO A 183 10.33 -1.35 23.85
N LYS A 184 10.69 -0.77 25.00
CA LYS A 184 10.74 -1.51 26.25
C LYS A 184 9.34 -2.02 26.60
N LEU A 185 9.19 -3.34 26.64
CA LEU A 185 7.94 -3.99 27.03
C LEU A 185 7.54 -3.55 28.44
N VAL A 186 6.24 -3.32 28.64
CA VAL A 186 5.67 -3.02 29.95
C VAL A 186 5.90 -4.24 30.85
N LYS A 187 6.39 -4.02 32.07
CA LYS A 187 6.78 -5.13 32.98
C LYS A 187 5.62 -6.02 33.42
N ASN A 188 4.40 -5.49 33.37
CA ASN A 188 3.18 -6.17 33.82
C ASN A 188 2.28 -6.55 32.64
N ILE A 189 2.80 -7.32 31.68
CA ILE A 189 1.96 -7.95 30.67
C ILE A 189 1.26 -9.14 31.34
N PRO A 190 -0.07 -9.12 31.52
CA PRO A 190 -0.80 -10.25 32.09
C PRO A 190 -0.62 -11.47 31.20
N LYS A 191 -0.58 -12.67 31.77
CA LYS A 191 -0.45 -13.88 30.94
C LYS A 191 -1.72 -14.03 30.11
N LEU A 192 -1.56 -14.52 28.89
CA LEU A 192 -2.70 -14.78 28.00
C LEU A 192 -3.74 -15.72 28.65
N SER A 193 -3.29 -16.64 29.51
CA SER A 193 -4.14 -17.54 30.31
C SER A 193 -5.03 -16.81 31.32
N ASP A 194 -4.59 -15.65 31.79
CA ASP A 194 -5.28 -14.87 32.82
C ASP A 194 -6.28 -13.89 32.16
N ILE A 195 -6.08 -13.60 30.88
CA ILE A 195 -6.94 -12.73 30.05
C ILE A 195 -8.03 -13.55 29.34
N LEU A 196 -7.71 -14.77 28.91
CA LEU A 196 -8.64 -15.64 28.19
C LEU A 196 -9.30 -16.64 29.16
N PRO A 197 -10.60 -16.52 29.44
CA PRO A 197 -11.30 -17.41 30.37
C PRO A 197 -11.52 -18.83 29.82
N ASN A 198 -11.30 -19.03 28.52
CA ASN A 198 -11.57 -20.30 27.84
C ASN A 198 -10.27 -21.07 27.60
N VAL A 199 -10.31 -22.38 27.86
CA VAL A 199 -9.22 -23.28 27.50
C VAL A 199 -9.05 -23.25 25.97
N PRO A 200 -7.82 -23.06 25.45
CA PRO A 200 -7.60 -23.04 24.02
C PRO A 200 -8.08 -24.34 23.35
N SER A 201 -8.65 -24.20 22.16
CA SER A 201 -9.15 -25.31 21.35
C SER A 201 -8.11 -26.43 21.23
N PRO A 202 -8.49 -27.72 21.39
CA PRO A 202 -7.60 -28.87 21.20
C PRO A 202 -6.95 -28.96 19.82
N ALA A 203 -7.46 -28.22 18.83
CA ALA A 203 -6.91 -28.17 17.47
C ALA A 203 -5.67 -27.26 17.33
N GLY A 204 -5.33 -26.46 18.35
CA GLY A 204 -4.15 -25.60 18.38
C GLY A 204 -3.05 -26.19 19.26
N MET A 205 -2.39 -27.27 18.82
CA MET A 205 -1.17 -27.73 19.49
C MET A 205 -0.04 -26.72 19.22
N TYR A 206 0.12 -25.71 20.06
CA TYR A 206 1.35 -24.94 20.13
C TYR A 206 2.41 -25.81 20.81
N THR A 207 3.15 -26.58 20.03
CA THR A 207 4.31 -27.32 20.52
C THR A 207 5.35 -26.32 21.00
N LYS A 208 5.46 -26.20 22.32
CA LYS A 208 6.54 -25.51 22.99
C LYS A 208 7.79 -26.40 22.88
N THR A 209 8.50 -26.30 21.76
CA THR A 209 9.82 -26.94 21.61
C THR A 209 10.85 -25.95 22.15
N LEU A 210 11.34 -26.24 23.36
CA LEU A 210 12.58 -25.70 23.90
C LEU A 210 13.78 -26.35 23.21
#